data_AF-A0A402ART7-F1
#
_entry.id   AF-A0A402ART7-F1
#
_cell.length_a   1.000
_cell.length_b   1.000
_cell.length_c   1.000
_cell.angle_alpha   90.00
_cell.angle_beta   90.00
_cell.angle_gamma   90.00
#
_symmetry.space_group_name_H-M   'P 1'
#
loop_
_entity.id
_entity.type
_entity.pdbx_description
1 polymer ?
#
loop_
_entity_poly.entity_id
_entity_poly.type
_entity_poly.pdbx_seq_one_letter_code
_entity_poly.pdbx_strand_id
1 'polypeptide(L)'
;MPLKRARLYDVLALCTAIIAIVLDQWTKALVVRNMTVGSEMPFPIFGHNLVLNYIHNSGAAFGMLSGGSGSIILAILIGVAILVVCYLYARMLNTGPWYTN
;
A
#
# COMPACT_ATOMS: atom_id res chain seq x y z
N MET A 1 -26.50 -6.24 -19.38
CA MET A 1 -25.49 -5.16 -19.57
C MET A 1 -24.55 -5.07 -18.34
N PRO A 2 -23.45 -5.85 -18.30
CA PRO A 2 -22.55 -5.88 -17.12
C PRO A 2 -21.33 -4.93 -17.22
N LEU A 3 -20.95 -4.47 -18.41
CA LEU A 3 -19.73 -3.67 -18.64
C LEU A 3 -19.72 -2.29 -17.96
N LYS A 4 -20.87 -1.61 -17.84
CA LYS A 4 -20.95 -0.28 -17.19
C LYS A 4 -20.75 -0.34 -15.67
N ARG A 5 -21.18 -1.43 -15.01
CA ARG A 5 -21.01 -1.60 -13.56
C ARG A 5 -19.56 -1.96 -13.21
N ALA A 6 -18.90 -2.83 -13.99
CA ALA A 6 -17.49 -3.16 -13.80
C ALA A 6 -16.60 -1.91 -13.83
N ARG A 7 -16.80 -1.03 -14.83
CA ARG A 7 -16.08 0.25 -14.94
C ARG A 7 -16.32 1.20 -13.76
N LEU A 8 -17.51 1.20 -13.18
CA LEU A 8 -17.79 2.00 -11.97
C LEU A 8 -17.00 1.49 -10.77
N TYR A 9 -16.94 0.17 -10.55
CA TYR A 9 -16.14 -0.40 -9.46
C TYR A 9 -14.64 -0.15 -9.65
N ASP A 10 -14.14 -0.23 -10.88
CA ASP A 10 -12.74 0.12 -11.19
C ASP A 10 -12.43 1.58 -10.84
N VAL A 11 -13.33 2.52 -11.19
CA VAL A 11 -13.19 3.94 -10.86
C VAL A 11 -13.24 4.16 -9.35
N LEU A 12 -14.19 3.53 -8.65
CA LEU A 12 -14.29 3.62 -7.19
C LEU A 12 -13.03 3.06 -6.51
N ALA A 13 -12.50 1.94 -7.00
CA ALA A 13 -11.26 1.36 -6.50
C ALA A 13 -10.07 2.31 -6.72
N LEU A 14 -9.96 2.91 -7.91
CA LEU A 14 -8.91 3.88 -8.22
C LEU A 14 -9.01 5.13 -7.33
N CYS A 15 -10.22 5.69 -7.16
CA CYS A 15 -10.45 6.81 -6.25
C CYS A 15 -10.06 6.45 -4.81
N THR A 16 -10.42 5.26 -4.34
CA THR A 16 -10.07 4.77 -3.01
C THR A 16 -8.55 4.67 -2.84
N ALA A 17 -7.85 4.11 -3.84
CA ALA A 17 -6.39 4.00 -3.81
C ALA A 17 -5.72 5.38 -3.77
N ILE A 18 -6.19 6.33 -4.59
CA ILE A 18 -5.66 7.71 -4.60
C ILE A 18 -5.86 8.36 -3.24
N ILE A 19 -7.08 8.29 -2.67
CA ILE A 19 -7.38 8.86 -1.35
C ILE A 19 -6.48 8.25 -0.28
N ALA A 20 -6.32 6.92 -0.29
CA ALA A 20 -5.46 6.22 0.66
C ALA A 20 -4.00 6.69 0.57
N ILE A 21 -3.45 6.80 -0.65
CA ILE A 21 -2.08 7.28 -0.88
C ILE A 21 -1.92 8.73 -0.41
N VAL A 22 -2.87 9.61 -0.75
CA VAL A 22 -2.82 11.02 -0.34
C VAL A 22 -2.86 11.15 1.18
N LEU A 23 -3.77 10.43 1.85
CA LEU A 23 -3.87 10.45 3.31
C LEU A 23 -2.61 9.85 3.97
N ASP A 24 -2.08 8.74 3.46
CA ASP A 24 -0.84 8.13 3.94
C ASP A 24 0.36 9.10 3.85
N GLN A 25 0.56 9.74 2.71
CA GLN A 25 1.68 10.65 2.51
C GLN A 25 1.51 11.95 3.30
N TRP A 26 0.29 12.48 3.38
CA TRP A 26 0.00 13.67 4.15
C TRP A 26 0.23 13.46 5.66
N THR A 27 -0.27 12.35 6.21
CA THR A 27 -0.05 12.00 7.63
C THR A 27 1.42 11.77 7.95
N LYS A 28 2.18 11.10 7.08
CA LYS A 28 3.64 10.96 7.22
C LYS A 28 4.36 12.31 7.19
N ALA A 29 3.97 13.21 6.31
CA ALA A 29 4.56 14.55 6.23
C ALA A 29 4.31 15.36 7.51
N LEU A 30 3.13 15.22 8.13
CA LEU A 30 2.85 15.83 9.44
C LEU A 30 3.75 15.24 10.53
N VAL A 31 3.94 13.92 10.57
CA VAL A 31 4.84 13.26 11.54
C VAL A 31 6.27 13.76 11.37
N VAL A 32 6.80 13.73 10.14
CA VAL A 32 8.19 14.14 9.84
C VAL A 32 8.45 15.60 10.21
N ARG A 33 7.46 16.49 10.04
CA ARG A 33 7.60 17.92 10.35
C ARG A 33 7.50 18.24 11.83
N ASN A 34 6.74 17.47 12.61
CA ASN A 34 6.36 17.83 13.98
C ASN A 34 6.95 16.88 15.04
N MET A 35 7.57 15.77 14.67
CA MET A 35 8.10 14.77 15.60
C MET A 35 9.57 14.45 15.31
N THR A 36 10.30 14.13 16.37
CA THR A 36 11.67 13.60 16.28
C THR A 36 11.64 12.07 16.22
N VAL A 37 12.42 11.50 15.31
CA VAL A 37 12.54 10.04 15.17
C VAL A 37 13.06 9.43 16.46
N GLY A 38 12.42 8.35 16.93
CA GLY A 38 12.86 7.66 18.15
C GLY A 38 12.67 8.48 19.43
N SER A 39 11.80 9.50 19.42
CA SER A 39 11.39 10.22 20.63
C SER A 39 10.98 9.23 21.73
N GLU A 40 11.57 9.36 22.92
CA GLU A 40 11.26 8.52 24.08
C GLU A 40 9.82 8.73 24.58
N MET A 41 9.21 9.87 24.25
CA MET A 41 7.81 10.16 24.57
C MET A 41 6.96 10.14 23.29
N PRO A 42 6.16 9.07 23.06
CA PRO A 42 5.21 9.02 21.95
C PRO A 42 4.01 9.93 22.22
N PHE A 43 3.42 10.48 21.16
CA PHE A 43 2.32 11.43 21.29
C PHE A 43 1.00 10.69 21.56
N PRO A 44 0.32 10.91 22.70
CA PRO A 44 -0.91 10.20 23.02
C PRO A 44 -2.07 10.72 22.17
N ILE A 45 -2.71 9.82 21.41
CA ILE A 45 -3.95 10.11 20.68
C ILE A 45 -5.17 9.82 21.58
N PHE A 46 -5.15 8.66 22.25
CA PHE A 46 -6.20 8.26 23.19
C PHE A 46 -5.58 7.59 24.41
N GLY A 47 -5.26 8.41 25.41
CA GLY A 47 -4.57 7.97 26.63
C GLY A 47 -3.31 7.18 26.29
N HIS A 48 -3.14 6.03 26.95
CA HIS A 48 -2.02 5.11 26.70
C HIS A 48 -2.35 4.01 25.68
N ASN A 49 -3.61 3.89 25.26
CA ASN A 49 -4.08 2.79 24.41
C ASN A 49 -3.78 3.04 22.92
N LEU A 50 -3.73 4.30 22.51
CA LEU A 50 -3.39 4.70 21.15
C LEU A 50 -2.39 5.86 21.20
N VAL A 51 -1.17 5.56 20.79
CA VAL A 51 -0.07 6.53 20.74
C VAL A 51 0.49 6.60 19.32
N LEU A 52 0.90 7.80 18.92
CA LEU A 52 1.62 8.05 17.70
C LEU A 52 3.12 7.97 18.01
N ASN A 53 3.80 7.01 17.39
CA ASN A 53 5.24 6.84 17.54
C ASN A 53 5.93 6.99 16.18
N TYR A 54 7.00 7.80 16.13
CA TYR A 54 7.75 8.03 14.91
C TYR A 54 8.96 7.10 14.82
N ILE A 55 8.78 5.99 14.11
CA ILE A 55 9.81 4.97 13.88
C ILE A 55 10.06 4.83 12.38
N HIS A 56 11.32 4.75 11.99
CA HIS A 56 11.71 4.36 10.62
C HIS A 56 11.75 2.84 10.51
N ASN A 57 10.99 2.28 9.57
CA ASN A 57 11.07 0.87 9.22
C ASN A 57 12.00 0.70 8.01
N SER A 58 13.18 0.10 8.22
CA SER A 58 14.22 -0.07 7.21
C SER A 58 14.04 -1.29 6.29
N GLY A 59 13.06 -2.16 6.52
CA GLY A 59 12.70 -3.22 5.57
C GLY A 59 12.16 -4.51 6.17
N ALA A 60 11.02 -4.94 5.63
CA ALA A 60 10.17 -6.08 5.98
C ALA A 60 9.60 -6.12 7.41
N ALA A 61 8.39 -6.68 7.50
CA ALA A 61 7.75 -6.98 8.78
C ALA A 61 8.76 -7.70 9.69
N PHE A 62 8.99 -7.15 10.89
CA PHE A 62 9.94 -7.67 11.87
C PHE A 62 11.43 -7.65 11.47
N GLY A 63 11.83 -6.84 10.48
CA GLY A 63 13.23 -6.71 10.05
C GLY A 63 13.77 -7.89 9.25
N MET A 64 12.92 -8.89 8.91
CA MET A 64 13.31 -10.14 8.24
C MET A 64 14.05 -9.96 6.90
N LEU A 65 13.83 -8.84 6.22
CA LEU A 65 14.46 -8.48 4.95
C LEU A 65 15.05 -7.06 5.01
N SER A 66 15.39 -6.59 6.22
CA SER A 66 16.05 -5.30 6.39
C SER A 66 17.53 -5.38 5.99
N GLY A 67 18.02 -4.32 5.33
CA GLY A 67 19.44 -4.18 4.98
C GLY A 67 19.94 -5.05 3.83
N GLY A 68 21.07 -4.63 3.24
CA GLY A 68 21.84 -5.37 2.24
C GLY A 68 21.00 -6.10 1.19
N SER A 69 21.25 -7.41 1.05
CA SER A 69 20.55 -8.30 0.12
C SER A 69 19.06 -8.47 0.44
N GLY A 70 18.62 -8.30 1.70
CA GLY A 70 17.23 -8.41 2.10
C GLY A 70 16.34 -7.37 1.42
N SER A 71 16.80 -6.11 1.36
CA SER A 71 16.07 -5.03 0.69
C SER A 71 15.93 -5.26 -0.81
N ILE A 72 16.94 -5.87 -1.44
CA ILE A 72 16.91 -6.26 -2.85
C ILE A 72 15.89 -7.38 -3.08
N ILE A 73 15.89 -8.41 -2.23
CA ILE A 73 14.91 -9.51 -2.30
C ILE A 73 13.49 -8.96 -2.14
N LEU A 74 13.25 -8.07 -1.18
CA LEU A 74 11.96 -7.45 -0.98
C LEU A 74 11.50 -6.67 -2.22
N ALA A 75 12.39 -5.88 -2.84
CA ALA A 75 12.08 -5.16 -4.07
C ALA A 75 11.74 -6.10 -5.24
N ILE A 76 12.46 -7.22 -5.38
CA ILE A 76 12.18 -8.25 -6.39
C ILE A 76 10.79 -8.86 -6.13
N LEU A 77 10.48 -9.25 -4.89
CA LEU A 77 9.18 -9.84 -4.55
C LEU A 77 8.02 -8.90 -4.86
N ILE A 78 8.16 -7.60 -4.54
CA ILE A 78 7.17 -6.58 -4.87
C ILE A 78 7.03 -6.45 -6.40
N GLY A 79 8.15 -6.40 -7.13
CA GLY A 79 8.15 -6.34 -8.59
C GLY A 79 7.45 -7.53 -9.23
N VAL A 80 7.75 -8.75 -8.77
CA VAL A 80 7.09 -9.98 -9.23
C VAL A 80 5.60 -9.96 -8.94
N ALA A 81 5.19 -9.54 -7.74
CA ALA A 81 3.78 -9.43 -7.38
C ALA A 81 3.02 -8.46 -8.31
N ILE A 82 3.61 -7.30 -8.60
CA ILE A 82 3.06 -6.32 -9.55
C ILE A 82 2.91 -6.95 -10.94
N LEU A 83 3.95 -7.62 -11.45
CA LEU A 83 3.92 -8.28 -12.75
C LEU A 83 2.82 -9.34 -12.84
N VAL A 84 2.66 -10.17 -11.80
CA VAL A 84 1.61 -11.18 -11.73
C VAL A 84 0.23 -10.54 -11.76
N VAL A 85 -0.01 -9.49 -10.96
CA VAL A 85 -1.29 -8.77 -10.94
C VAL A 85 -1.58 -8.16 -12.31
N CYS A 86 -0.61 -7.49 -12.93
CA CYS A 86 -0.75 -6.92 -14.27
C CYS A 86 -1.07 -7.97 -15.32
N TYR A 87 -0.38 -9.12 -15.30
CA TYR A 87 -0.65 -10.25 -16.20
C TYR A 87 -2.07 -10.81 -16.02
N LEU A 88 -2.50 -11.04 -14.78
CA LEU A 88 -3.83 -11.55 -14.49
C LEU A 88 -4.91 -10.57 -14.95
N TYR A 89 -4.72 -9.27 -14.72
CA TYR A 89 -5.66 -8.24 -15.17
C TYR A 89 -5.73 -8.15 -16.70
N ALA A 90 -4.58 -8.16 -17.39
CA ALA A 90 -4.52 -8.18 -18.85
C ALA A 90 -5.19 -9.43 -19.44
N ARG A 91 -4.98 -10.60 -18.82
CA ARG A 91 -5.64 -11.85 -19.23
C ARG A 91 -7.16 -11.74 -19.07
N MET A 92 -7.65 -11.23 -17.94
CA MET A 92 -9.08 -11.04 -17.69
C MET A 92 -9.75 -10.16 -18.75
N LEU A 93 -9.07 -9.11 -19.21
CA LEU A 93 -9.56 -8.23 -20.28
C LEU A 93 -9.63 -8.94 -21.65
N ASN A 94 -8.72 -9.88 -21.92
CA ASN A 94 -8.61 -10.57 -23.22
C ASN A 94 -9.50 -11.80 -23.37
N THR A 95 -9.94 -12.46 -22.30
CA THR A 95 -10.71 -13.72 -22.40
C THR A 95 -12.19 -13.58 -22.73
N GLY A 96 -12.76 -12.38 -22.81
CA GLY A 96 -14.20 -12.18 -23.08
C GLY A 96 -15.13 -12.84 -22.03
N PRO A 97 -16.44 -12.57 -22.02
CA PRO A 97 -17.37 -13.23 -21.11
C PRO A 97 -17.55 -14.71 -21.48
N TRP A 98 -17.51 -15.61 -20.49
CA TRP A 98 -17.69 -17.07 -20.65
C TRP A 98 -19.01 -17.52 -21.32
N TYR A 99 -19.94 -16.61 -21.60
CA TYR A 99 -21.29 -16.90 -22.11
C TYR A 99 -21.44 -16.66 -23.62
N THR A 100 -20.33 -16.45 -24.36
CA THR A 100 -20.39 -16.20 -25.82
C THR A 100 -20.03 -17.41 -26.69
N ASN A 101 -20.04 -18.62 -26.14
CA ASN A 101 -19.95 -19.88 -26.92
C ASN A 101 -21.22 -20.71 -26.75
#